data_AF-A0A540VBH2-F1
#
_entry.id   AF-A0A540VBH2-F1
#
_cell.length_a   1.000
_cell.length_b   1.000
_cell.length_c   1.000
_cell.angle_alpha   90.00
_cell.angle_beta   90.00
_cell.angle_gamma   90.00
#
_symmetry.space_group_name_H-M   'P 1'
#
loop_
_entity.id
_entity.type
_entity.pdbx_description
1 polymer ?
#
loop_
_entity_poly.entity_id
_entity_poly.type
_entity_poly.pdbx_seq_one_letter_code
_entity_poly.pdbx_strand_id
1 'polypeptide(L)'
;MQDTAGIYEFVGIGEMAETLTHMLSLNLKQGMQSGGRQRADLGRVEQLVLQQARDYLSKVREGFMLSVRATQVTHPRELRYLLERVLTDWSQLSQELGLDTGAAGEESASSQAGAGLGMPTADHVLHVERVRYQLLAFGMAAVAMGYLPRLPAQQITFPHSYSDPPTYADIPVPSTPGEMLWRIEELEQMLWRLMSADMQELVQRQYGPLRRTYGFFEASAWLSQQEAERFGIKPQRRHVALL
;
A
#
# COMPACT_ATOMS: atom_id res chain seq x y z
N MET A 1 -16.10 14.43 15.46
CA MET A 1 -15.13 15.05 14.52
C MET A 1 -14.07 14.04 14.02
N GLN A 2 -14.30 12.72 14.05
CA GLN A 2 -13.26 11.68 13.79
C GLN A 2 -13.40 10.94 12.44
N ASP A 3 -14.48 11.15 11.69
CA ASP A 3 -14.73 10.45 10.41
C ASP A 3 -13.97 11.04 9.23
N THR A 4 -13.62 12.33 9.27
CA THR A 4 -12.93 13.03 8.19
C THR A 4 -11.50 12.52 7.98
N ALA A 5 -10.80 12.11 9.05
CA ALA A 5 -9.41 11.64 8.96
C ALA A 5 -9.25 10.37 8.08
N GLY A 6 -10.15 9.40 8.23
CA GLY A 6 -10.12 8.18 7.40
C GLY A 6 -10.46 8.45 5.93
N ILE A 7 -11.32 9.44 5.67
CA ILE A 7 -11.66 9.88 4.33
C ILE A 7 -10.46 10.53 3.63
N TYR A 8 -9.70 11.38 4.33
CA TYR A 8 -8.49 11.99 3.74
C TYR A 8 -7.39 10.96 3.47
N GLU A 9 -7.23 9.94 4.33
CA GLU A 9 -6.27 8.86 4.06
C GLU A 9 -6.69 8.03 2.85
N PHE A 10 -7.99 7.73 2.72
CA PHE A 10 -8.54 7.05 1.55
C PHE A 10 -8.25 7.80 0.24
N VAL A 11 -8.45 9.12 0.25
CA VAL A 11 -8.12 9.98 -0.90
C VAL A 11 -6.60 10.00 -1.15
N GLY A 12 -5.79 10.08 -0.09
CA GLY A 12 -4.33 10.05 -0.21
C GLY A 12 -3.80 8.76 -0.83
N ILE A 13 -4.36 7.60 -0.46
CA ILE A 13 -4.02 6.31 -1.08
C ILE A 13 -4.41 6.29 -2.57
N GLY A 14 -5.58 6.83 -2.91
CA GLY A 14 -6.02 6.97 -4.30
C GLY A 14 -5.08 7.84 -5.13
N GLU A 15 -4.68 9.00 -4.61
CA GLU A 15 -3.77 9.93 -5.30
C GLU A 15 -2.37 9.36 -5.47
N MET A 16 -1.86 8.67 -4.44
CA MET A 16 -0.60 7.93 -4.53
C MET A 16 -0.68 6.84 -5.61
N ALA A 17 -1.75 6.04 -5.63
CA ALA A 17 -1.93 4.98 -6.60
C ALA A 17 -2.06 5.52 -8.04
N GLU A 18 -2.78 6.62 -8.23
CA GLU A 18 -2.91 7.32 -9.52
C GLU A 18 -1.54 7.86 -9.98
N THR A 19 -0.82 8.54 -9.09
CA THR A 19 0.50 9.10 -9.38
C THR A 19 1.51 8.02 -9.74
N LEU A 20 1.51 6.90 -8.99
CA LEU A 20 2.37 5.75 -9.26
C LEU A 20 2.05 5.13 -10.63
N THR A 21 0.76 4.94 -10.93
CA THR A 21 0.32 4.38 -12.22
C THR A 21 0.75 5.26 -13.38
N HIS A 22 0.58 6.58 -13.27
CA HIS A 22 1.03 7.54 -14.28
C HIS A 22 2.55 7.49 -14.47
N MET A 23 3.32 7.52 -13.37
CA MET A 23 4.78 7.44 -13.41
C MET A 23 5.25 6.14 -14.08
N LEU A 24 4.70 4.99 -13.67
CA LEU A 24 5.02 3.70 -14.29
C LEU A 24 4.60 3.66 -15.75
N SER A 25 3.46 4.24 -16.13
CA SER A 25 3.01 4.29 -17.53
C SER A 25 3.99 5.08 -18.41
N LEU A 26 4.53 6.19 -17.88
CA LEU A 26 5.49 7.03 -18.58
C LEU A 26 6.82 6.31 -18.73
N ASN A 27 7.30 5.66 -17.67
CA ASN A 27 8.55 4.90 -17.69
C ASN A 27 8.47 3.69 -18.62
N LEU A 28 7.33 2.99 -18.66
CA LEU A 28 7.09 1.92 -19.63
C LEU A 28 7.08 2.45 -21.08
N LYS A 29 6.45 3.61 -21.33
CA LYS A 29 6.44 4.23 -22.67
C LYS A 29 7.83 4.72 -23.10
N GLN A 30 8.60 5.32 -22.19
CA GLN A 30 9.96 5.79 -22.46
C GLN A 30 10.92 4.63 -22.69
N GLY A 31 10.84 3.56 -21.87
CA GLY A 31 11.64 2.36 -22.06
C GLY A 31 11.38 1.65 -23.40
N MET A 32 10.22 1.85 -24.02
CA MET A 32 9.93 1.36 -25.37
C MET A 32 10.57 2.21 -26.47
N GLN A 33 10.71 3.53 -26.27
CA GLN A 33 11.24 4.46 -27.28
C GLN A 33 12.76 4.55 -27.23
N SER A 34 13.33 4.48 -26.02
CA SER A 34 14.76 4.53 -25.78
C SER A 34 15.32 3.11 -25.83
N GLY A 35 15.61 2.63 -27.04
CA GLY A 35 16.31 1.37 -27.28
C GLY A 35 17.74 1.39 -26.72
N GLY A 36 17.88 1.17 -25.42
CA GLY A 36 19.15 0.88 -24.75
C GLY A 36 19.75 2.02 -23.93
N ARG A 37 20.17 1.64 -22.71
CA ARG A 37 21.15 2.31 -21.85
C ARG A 37 20.79 3.72 -21.38
N GLN A 38 19.78 3.82 -20.53
CA GLN A 38 19.88 4.74 -19.40
C GLN A 38 19.43 4.00 -18.16
N ARG A 39 20.39 3.74 -17.27
CA ARG A 39 20.08 3.48 -15.86
C ARG A 39 19.40 4.76 -15.39
N ALA A 40 18.07 4.76 -15.38
CA ALA A 40 17.31 5.93 -14.97
C ALA A 40 17.67 6.17 -13.51
N ASP A 41 18.47 7.20 -13.26
CA ASP A 41 18.58 7.75 -11.93
C ASP A 41 17.17 8.23 -11.61
N LEU A 42 16.44 7.41 -10.83
CA LEU A 42 15.03 7.65 -10.55
C LEU A 42 14.90 9.08 -10.07
N GLY A 43 14.07 9.87 -10.74
CA GLY A 43 13.87 11.25 -10.35
C GLY A 43 13.46 11.31 -8.88
N ARG A 44 13.85 12.38 -8.17
CA ARG A 44 13.52 12.55 -6.74
C ARG A 44 12.02 12.36 -6.43
N VAL A 45 11.16 12.72 -7.38
CA VAL A 45 9.71 12.51 -7.30
C VAL A 45 9.34 11.03 -7.42
N GLU A 46 9.96 10.28 -8.32
CA GLU A 46 9.69 8.86 -8.53
C GLU A 46 10.09 8.04 -7.30
N GLN A 47 11.27 8.34 -6.74
CA GLN A 47 11.74 7.72 -5.49
C GLN A 47 10.76 7.99 -4.34
N LEU A 48 10.26 9.21 -4.23
CA LEU A 48 9.30 9.60 -3.19
C LEU A 48 7.96 8.84 -3.35
N VAL A 49 7.43 8.75 -4.56
CA VAL A 49 6.16 8.03 -4.83
C VAL A 49 6.32 6.53 -4.59
N LEU A 50 7.44 5.93 -5.00
CA LEU A 50 7.74 4.52 -4.71
C LEU A 50 7.90 4.28 -3.19
N GLN A 51 8.52 5.21 -2.48
CA GLN A 51 8.63 5.13 -1.02
C GLN A 51 7.24 5.18 -0.36
N GLN A 52 6.37 6.11 -0.76
CA GLN A 52 5.00 6.19 -0.27
C GLN A 52 4.22 4.90 -0.54
N ALA A 53 4.35 4.32 -1.73
CA ALA A 53 3.70 3.06 -2.07
C ALA A 53 4.19 1.88 -1.21
N ARG A 54 5.47 1.87 -0.85
CA ARG A 54 6.04 0.87 0.05
C ARG A 54 5.55 1.04 1.49
N ASP A 55 5.49 2.28 1.98
CA ASP A 55 4.95 2.58 3.31
C ASP A 55 3.48 2.18 3.41
N TYR A 56 2.70 2.41 2.35
CA TYR A 56 1.34 1.92 2.23
C TYR A 56 1.27 0.39 2.30
N LEU A 57 2.10 -0.34 1.53
CA LEU A 57 2.09 -1.80 1.59
C LEU A 57 2.52 -2.36 2.97
N SER A 58 3.42 -1.68 3.69
CA SER A 58 3.73 -2.07 5.08
C SER A 58 2.49 -1.97 5.97
N LYS A 59 1.72 -0.89 5.86
CA LYS A 59 0.43 -0.74 6.56
C LYS A 59 -0.57 -1.82 6.18
N VAL A 60 -0.65 -2.18 4.89
CA VAL A 60 -1.51 -3.26 4.38
C VAL A 60 -1.12 -4.60 5.01
N ARG A 61 0.18 -4.92 5.05
CA ARG A 61 0.69 -6.15 5.67
C ARG A 61 0.41 -6.21 7.16
N GLU A 62 0.66 -5.12 7.88
CA GLU A 62 0.36 -4.98 9.31
C GLU A 62 -1.14 -5.14 9.57
N GLY A 63 -1.99 -4.50 8.76
CA GLY A 63 -3.45 -4.60 8.84
C GLY A 63 -3.96 -6.01 8.55
N PHE A 64 -3.37 -6.71 7.58
CA PHE A 64 -3.68 -8.10 7.30
C PHE A 64 -3.37 -8.99 8.52
N MET A 65 -2.16 -8.86 9.09
CA MET A 65 -1.75 -9.61 10.28
C MET A 65 -2.69 -9.38 11.46
N LEU A 66 -3.13 -8.14 11.67
CA LEU A 66 -4.16 -7.81 12.68
C LEU A 66 -5.50 -8.49 12.38
N SER A 67 -5.95 -8.43 11.12
CA SER A 67 -7.26 -8.98 10.72
C SER A 67 -7.36 -10.50 10.93
N VAL A 68 -6.31 -11.25 10.58
CA VAL A 68 -6.27 -12.71 10.72
C VAL A 68 -6.23 -13.10 12.19
N ARG A 69 -5.44 -12.38 12.99
CA ARG A 69 -5.32 -12.69 14.43
C ARG A 69 -6.54 -12.28 15.23
N ALA A 70 -7.24 -11.19 14.87
CA ALA A 70 -8.42 -10.73 15.59
C ALA A 70 -9.54 -11.79 15.69
N THR A 71 -9.71 -12.62 14.65
CA THR A 71 -10.74 -13.69 14.65
C THR A 71 -10.46 -14.84 15.61
N GLN A 72 -9.22 -14.99 16.08
CA GLN A 72 -8.81 -16.08 16.99
C GLN A 72 -8.79 -15.65 18.47
N VAL A 73 -9.04 -14.37 18.73
CA VAL A 73 -8.91 -13.79 20.06
C VAL A 73 -10.26 -13.78 20.77
N THR A 74 -10.38 -14.63 21.79
CA THR A 74 -11.59 -14.71 22.62
C THR A 74 -11.51 -13.81 23.86
N HIS A 75 -10.32 -13.27 24.18
CA HIS A 75 -10.09 -12.48 25.39
C HIS A 75 -9.54 -11.07 25.10
N PRO A 76 -10.10 -10.01 25.72
CA PRO A 76 -9.67 -8.62 25.50
C PRO A 76 -8.19 -8.34 25.81
N ARG A 77 -7.57 -9.10 26.72
CA ARG A 77 -6.15 -8.97 27.09
C ARG A 77 -5.20 -9.48 26.00
N GLU A 78 -5.61 -10.52 25.28
CA GLU A 78 -4.86 -11.06 24.16
C GLU A 78 -4.99 -10.14 22.92
N LEU A 79 -6.14 -9.49 22.77
CA LEU A 79 -6.35 -8.47 21.73
C LEU A 79 -5.42 -7.28 21.99
N ARG A 80 -5.32 -6.84 23.25
CA ARG A 80 -4.37 -5.82 23.68
C ARG A 80 -2.91 -6.24 23.42
N TYR A 81 -2.53 -7.48 23.76
CA TYR A 81 -1.20 -8.02 23.49
C TYR A 81 -0.86 -8.09 21.99
N LEU A 82 -1.84 -8.42 21.14
CA LEU A 82 -1.64 -8.48 19.69
C LEU A 82 -1.57 -7.11 19.04
N LEU A 83 -2.37 -6.16 19.52
CA LEU A 83 -2.24 -4.76 19.15
C LEU A 83 -0.86 -4.24 19.56
N GLU A 84 -0.43 -4.49 20.80
CA GLU A 84 0.92 -4.15 21.26
C GLU A 84 1.97 -4.80 20.33
N ARG A 85 1.92 -6.12 20.06
CA ARG A 85 2.95 -6.81 19.28
C ARG A 85 2.99 -6.51 17.76
N VAL A 86 1.89 -6.10 17.14
CA VAL A 86 1.92 -5.65 15.72
C VAL A 86 2.30 -4.16 15.63
N LEU A 87 2.06 -3.38 16.68
CA LEU A 87 2.44 -1.97 16.74
C LEU A 87 3.88 -1.76 17.24
N THR A 88 4.46 -2.71 17.96
CA THR A 88 5.86 -2.66 18.42
C THR A 88 6.83 -3.04 17.30
N ASP A 89 7.28 -2.01 16.60
CA ASP A 89 8.66 -1.78 16.13
C ASP A 89 9.47 -2.97 15.58
N TRP A 90 9.31 -3.19 14.27
CA TRP A 90 10.29 -3.91 13.44
C TRP A 90 11.72 -3.31 13.53
N SER A 91 11.83 -2.03 13.92
CA SER A 91 13.10 -1.35 14.23
C SER A 91 13.79 -1.90 15.49
N GLN A 92 13.01 -2.35 16.48
CA GLN A 92 13.54 -2.97 17.68
C GLN A 92 13.97 -4.42 17.39
N LEU A 93 13.20 -5.13 16.55
CA LEU A 93 13.59 -6.46 16.06
C LEU A 93 14.85 -6.40 15.16
N SER A 94 15.05 -5.36 14.36
CA SER A 94 16.29 -5.18 13.58
C SER A 94 17.51 -4.89 14.45
N GLN A 95 17.32 -4.20 15.58
CA GLN A 95 18.36 -4.05 16.62
C GLN A 95 18.64 -5.36 17.36
N GLU A 96 17.61 -6.13 17.74
CA GLU A 96 17.76 -7.44 18.39
C GLU A 96 18.38 -8.51 17.48
N LEU A 97 18.07 -8.46 16.17
CA LEU A 97 18.67 -9.31 15.15
C LEU A 97 20.08 -8.83 14.72
N GLY A 98 20.59 -7.75 15.31
CA GLY A 98 21.94 -7.24 15.07
C GLY A 98 22.18 -6.69 13.66
N LEU A 99 21.11 -6.26 12.98
CA LEU A 99 21.17 -5.71 11.63
C LEU A 99 21.55 -4.21 11.61
N ASP A 100 21.52 -3.55 12.78
CA ASP A 100 22.05 -2.19 13.01
C ASP A 100 23.41 -2.25 13.73
N THR A 101 24.48 -2.42 12.97
CA THR A 101 25.85 -2.18 13.48
C THR A 101 26.16 -0.69 13.38
N GLY A 102 25.91 0.05 14.46
CA GLY A 102 26.11 1.51 14.47
C GLY A 102 26.18 2.17 15.85
N ALA A 103 26.98 1.61 16.76
CA ALA A 103 27.71 2.26 17.86
C ALA A 103 27.15 3.56 18.54
N ALA A 104 26.69 3.35 19.78
CA ALA A 104 27.13 4.01 21.04
C ALA A 104 26.64 5.44 21.43
N GLY A 105 25.96 5.51 22.60
CA GLY A 105 26.18 6.59 23.58
C GLY A 105 24.97 7.14 24.36
N GLU A 106 24.60 6.47 25.46
CA GLU A 106 24.23 6.99 26.82
C GLU A 106 23.22 8.17 26.95
N GLU A 107 21.98 7.99 27.46
CA GLU A 107 21.47 7.70 28.82
C GLU A 107 21.07 8.91 29.70
N SER A 108 19.88 8.77 30.31
CA SER A 108 19.38 9.33 31.59
C SER A 108 18.50 10.59 31.61
N ALA A 109 17.22 10.43 31.98
CA ALA A 109 16.69 10.80 33.30
C ALA A 109 15.17 10.54 33.46
N SER A 110 14.83 10.05 34.65
CA SER A 110 13.54 9.59 35.20
C SER A 110 12.48 10.66 35.51
N SER A 111 11.19 10.28 35.68
CA SER A 111 10.41 10.36 36.96
C SER A 111 8.86 10.33 36.82
N GLN A 112 8.25 9.29 37.40
CA GLN A 112 7.08 9.20 38.32
C GLN A 112 5.67 9.82 38.05
N ALA A 113 4.69 8.91 37.96
CA ALA A 113 3.45 8.73 38.75
C ALA A 113 2.48 9.90 39.06
N GLY A 114 1.23 9.74 38.60
CA GLY A 114 0.02 10.38 39.14
C GLY A 114 -1.25 9.63 38.72
N ALA A 115 -1.94 9.01 39.68
CA ALA A 115 -3.23 8.35 39.47
C ALA A 115 -4.35 9.40 39.32
N GLY A 116 -5.01 9.41 38.18
CA GLY A 116 -6.18 10.25 37.90
C GLY A 116 -7.07 9.56 36.87
N LEU A 117 -8.38 9.54 37.17
CA LEU A 117 -9.51 9.11 36.33
C LEU A 117 -9.18 8.97 34.84
N GLY A 118 -9.33 7.75 34.33
CA GLY A 118 -8.84 7.29 33.03
C GLY A 118 -9.32 8.12 31.84
N MET A 119 -8.63 9.23 31.59
CA MET A 119 -8.51 9.80 30.27
C MET A 119 -7.65 8.84 29.45
N PRO A 120 -8.04 8.49 28.21
CA PRO A 120 -7.14 7.76 27.33
C PRO A 120 -5.86 8.59 27.22
N THR A 121 -4.75 8.02 27.68
CA THR A 121 -3.45 8.68 27.55
C THR A 121 -3.24 8.96 26.06
N ALA A 122 -2.64 10.11 25.71
CA ALA A 122 -2.43 10.50 24.31
C ALA A 122 -1.80 9.36 23.49
N ASP A 123 -0.98 8.57 24.15
CA ASP A 123 -0.40 7.33 23.64
C ASP A 123 -1.46 6.30 23.19
N HIS A 124 -2.49 6.01 23.99
CA HIS A 124 -3.56 5.08 23.59
C HIS A 124 -4.36 5.59 22.38
N VAL A 125 -4.58 6.91 22.27
CA VAL A 125 -5.29 7.50 21.13
C VAL A 125 -4.48 7.34 19.84
N LEU A 126 -3.17 7.60 19.90
CA LEU A 126 -2.26 7.42 18.76
C LEU A 126 -2.16 5.95 18.33
N HIS A 127 -2.11 5.01 19.29
CA HIS A 127 -2.09 3.58 19.00
C HIS A 127 -3.38 3.10 18.33
N VAL A 128 -4.55 3.54 18.81
CA VAL A 128 -5.85 3.19 18.22
C VAL A 128 -6.00 3.79 16.81
N GLU A 129 -5.53 5.03 16.60
CA GLU A 129 -5.50 5.63 15.26
C GLU A 129 -4.60 4.83 14.31
N ARG A 130 -3.41 4.42 14.74
CA ARG A 130 -2.49 3.60 13.93
C ARG A 130 -3.12 2.26 13.51
N VAL A 131 -3.79 1.58 14.42
CA VAL A 131 -4.50 0.31 14.16
C VAL A 131 -5.62 0.50 13.15
N ARG A 132 -6.40 1.57 13.34
CA ARG A 132 -7.48 1.94 12.41
C ARG A 132 -6.92 2.14 11.00
N TYR A 133 -5.79 2.84 10.86
CA TYR A 133 -5.15 3.08 9.56
C TYR A 133 -4.63 1.80 8.91
N GLN A 134 -4.01 0.90 9.68
CA GLN A 134 -3.55 -0.40 9.18
C GLN A 134 -4.73 -1.26 8.67
N LEU A 135 -5.81 -1.35 9.45
CA LEU A 135 -7.00 -2.11 9.07
C LEU A 135 -7.72 -1.49 7.86
N LEU A 136 -7.79 -0.16 7.78
CA LEU A 136 -8.35 0.55 6.62
C LEU A 136 -7.52 0.26 5.37
N ALA A 137 -6.20 0.44 5.44
CA ALA A 137 -5.29 0.17 4.33
C ALA A 137 -5.43 -1.27 3.83
N PHE A 138 -5.44 -2.25 4.74
CA PHE A 138 -5.67 -3.64 4.38
C PHE A 138 -7.04 -3.87 3.73
N GLY A 139 -8.11 -3.31 4.30
CA GLY A 139 -9.46 -3.41 3.73
C GLY A 139 -9.51 -2.88 2.29
N MET A 140 -8.89 -1.72 2.03
CA MET A 140 -8.78 -1.13 0.70
C MET A 140 -8.00 -2.05 -0.26
N ALA A 141 -6.84 -2.55 0.18
CA ALA A 141 -6.03 -3.44 -0.64
C ALA A 141 -6.77 -4.75 -0.97
N ALA A 142 -7.48 -5.34 -0.02
CA ALA A 142 -8.27 -6.54 -0.23
C ALA A 142 -9.41 -6.31 -1.24
N VAL A 143 -10.11 -5.18 -1.15
CA VAL A 143 -11.13 -4.79 -2.13
C VAL A 143 -10.52 -4.57 -3.52
N ALA A 144 -9.38 -3.87 -3.61
CA ALA A 144 -8.67 -3.65 -4.87
C ALA A 144 -8.25 -4.97 -5.52
N MET A 145 -7.65 -5.90 -4.76
CA MET A 145 -7.29 -7.23 -5.27
C MET A 145 -8.50 -8.04 -5.72
N GLY A 146 -9.63 -7.95 -5.00
CA GLY A 146 -10.87 -8.61 -5.38
C GLY A 146 -11.56 -8.00 -6.61
N TYR A 147 -11.41 -6.69 -6.80
CA TYR A 147 -12.03 -5.97 -7.91
C TYR A 147 -11.21 -6.00 -9.19
N LEU A 148 -9.89 -6.17 -9.08
CA LEU A 148 -8.94 -6.14 -10.19
C LEU A 148 -9.38 -6.95 -11.45
N PRO A 149 -9.91 -8.19 -11.36
CA PRO A 149 -10.35 -8.94 -12.54
C PRO A 149 -11.55 -8.32 -13.27
N ARG A 150 -12.27 -7.41 -12.61
CA ARG A 150 -13.49 -6.75 -13.09
C ARG A 150 -13.23 -5.30 -13.51
N LEU A 151 -11.98 -4.86 -13.52
CA LEU A 151 -11.63 -3.51 -13.93
C LEU A 151 -12.06 -3.27 -15.40
N PRO A 152 -12.79 -2.17 -15.70
CA PRO A 152 -13.21 -1.89 -17.07
C PRO A 152 -12.01 -1.71 -18.01
N ALA A 153 -12.10 -2.25 -19.23
CA ALA A 153 -11.01 -2.19 -20.21
C ALA A 153 -10.53 -0.75 -20.51
N GLN A 154 -11.41 0.23 -20.45
CA GLN A 154 -11.07 1.65 -20.68
C GLN A 154 -10.16 2.24 -19.59
N GLN A 155 -10.10 1.60 -18.42
CA GLN A 155 -9.27 2.04 -17.29
C GLN A 155 -7.92 1.32 -17.24
N ILE A 156 -7.72 0.29 -18.07
CA ILE A 156 -6.49 -0.50 -18.09
C ILE A 156 -5.49 0.20 -19.01
N THR A 157 -4.44 0.76 -18.42
CA THR A 157 -3.40 1.50 -19.12
C THR A 157 -2.09 0.72 -19.26
N PHE A 158 -2.02 -0.50 -18.72
CA PHE A 158 -0.84 -1.36 -18.85
C PHE A 158 -0.56 -1.72 -20.32
N PRO A 159 0.60 -1.33 -20.87
CA PRO A 159 0.85 -1.30 -22.32
C PRO A 159 1.06 -2.68 -22.95
N HIS A 160 1.38 -3.71 -22.16
CA HIS A 160 1.70 -5.04 -22.68
C HIS A 160 0.60 -6.05 -22.41
N SER A 161 -0.65 -5.64 -22.34
CA SER A 161 -1.80 -6.54 -22.19
C SER A 161 -1.90 -7.49 -23.40
N TYR A 162 -1.95 -8.79 -23.16
CA TYR A 162 -1.98 -9.81 -24.22
C TYR A 162 -3.34 -9.95 -24.91
N SER A 163 -4.39 -9.31 -24.38
CA SER A 163 -5.77 -9.42 -24.84
C SER A 163 -6.24 -8.12 -25.50
N ASP A 164 -7.10 -8.24 -26.52
CA ASP A 164 -7.87 -7.13 -27.09
C ASP A 164 -9.37 -7.44 -26.93
N PRO A 165 -10.12 -6.72 -26.07
CA PRO A 165 -9.71 -5.57 -25.27
C PRO A 165 -8.77 -5.94 -24.10
N PRO A 166 -8.01 -4.97 -23.53
CA PRO A 166 -7.17 -5.22 -22.37
C PRO A 166 -8.04 -5.66 -21.18
N THR A 167 -7.58 -6.68 -20.46
CA THR A 167 -8.27 -7.18 -19.27
C THR A 167 -7.26 -7.59 -18.20
N TYR A 168 -7.74 -7.72 -16.96
CA TYR A 168 -7.06 -8.38 -15.85
C TYR A 168 -7.80 -9.64 -15.36
N ALA A 169 -8.78 -10.12 -16.13
CA ALA A 169 -9.61 -11.26 -15.75
C ALA A 169 -8.82 -12.57 -15.49
N ASP A 170 -7.63 -12.69 -16.05
CA ASP A 170 -6.70 -13.81 -15.87
C ASP A 170 -5.91 -13.75 -14.55
N ILE A 171 -5.92 -12.61 -13.84
CA ILE A 171 -5.23 -12.47 -12.55
C ILE A 171 -6.12 -13.05 -11.45
N PRO A 172 -5.69 -14.11 -10.74
CA PRO A 172 -6.53 -14.75 -9.73
C PRO A 172 -6.65 -13.87 -8.48
N VAL A 173 -7.86 -13.80 -7.94
CA VAL A 173 -8.14 -13.15 -6.65
C VAL A 173 -7.60 -14.05 -5.52
N PRO A 174 -6.81 -13.52 -4.57
CA PRO A 174 -6.41 -14.27 -3.39
C PRO A 174 -7.65 -14.64 -2.56
N SER A 175 -7.89 -15.95 -2.40
CA SER A 175 -9.09 -16.51 -1.78
C SER A 175 -8.84 -17.06 -0.37
N THR A 176 -7.57 -17.35 -0.06
CA THR A 176 -7.13 -17.80 1.26
C THR A 176 -6.22 -16.78 1.95
N PRO A 177 -6.10 -16.80 3.29
CA PRO A 177 -5.16 -15.93 3.99
C PRO A 177 -3.70 -16.12 3.52
N GLY A 178 -3.29 -17.35 3.21
CA GLY A 178 -1.94 -17.62 2.69
C GLY A 178 -1.70 -17.00 1.32
N GLU A 179 -2.68 -17.11 0.42
CA GLU A 179 -2.63 -16.45 -0.90
C GLU A 179 -2.62 -14.93 -0.78
N MET A 180 -3.36 -14.36 0.17
CA MET A 180 -3.38 -12.93 0.44
C MET A 180 -2.01 -12.43 0.89
N LEU A 181 -1.40 -13.12 1.87
CA LEU A 181 -0.06 -12.78 2.34
C LEU A 181 0.97 -12.85 1.20
N TRP A 182 0.94 -13.94 0.42
CA TRP A 182 1.84 -14.10 -0.72
C TRP A 182 1.66 -12.98 -1.75
N ARG A 183 0.42 -12.53 -1.97
CA ARG A 183 0.13 -11.41 -2.87
C ARG A 183 0.68 -10.09 -2.34
N ILE A 184 0.54 -9.82 -1.05
CA ILE A 184 1.10 -8.62 -0.41
C ILE A 184 2.63 -8.62 -0.53
N GLU A 185 3.28 -9.76 -0.24
CA GLU A 185 4.74 -9.90 -0.37
C GLU A 185 5.22 -9.74 -1.82
N GLU A 186 4.48 -10.28 -2.80
CA GLU A 186 4.77 -10.10 -4.23
C GLU A 186 4.77 -8.60 -4.61
N LEU A 187 3.77 -7.85 -4.15
CA LEU A 187 3.65 -6.41 -4.41
C LEU A 187 4.83 -5.64 -3.75
N GLU A 188 5.16 -5.94 -2.50
CA GLU A 188 6.29 -5.31 -1.79
C GLU A 188 7.62 -5.58 -2.51
N GLN A 189 7.87 -6.82 -2.88
CA GLN A 189 9.09 -7.22 -3.61
C GLN A 189 9.17 -6.54 -4.98
N MET A 190 8.04 -6.38 -5.68
CA MET A 190 8.03 -5.69 -6.97
C MET A 190 8.35 -4.21 -6.82
N LEU A 191 7.81 -3.52 -5.81
CA LEU A 191 8.16 -2.13 -5.55
C LEU A 191 9.66 -1.95 -5.26
N TRP A 192 10.25 -2.86 -4.47
CA TRP A 192 11.69 -2.86 -4.25
C TRP A 192 12.51 -3.02 -5.54
N ARG A 193 12.05 -3.89 -6.45
CA ARG A 193 12.68 -4.08 -7.75
C ARG A 193 12.52 -2.85 -8.63
N LEU A 194 11.35 -2.20 -8.63
CA LEU A 194 11.14 -0.95 -9.35
C LEU A 194 12.08 0.18 -8.89
N MET A 195 12.49 0.17 -7.62
CA MET A 195 13.46 1.15 -7.10
C MET A 195 14.92 0.88 -7.51
N SER A 196 15.25 -0.34 -7.96
CA SER A 196 16.64 -0.80 -8.10
C SER A 196 17.00 -1.37 -9.47
N ALA A 197 16.02 -1.84 -10.23
CA ALA A 197 16.19 -2.52 -11.51
C ALA A 197 15.71 -1.65 -12.69
N ASP A 198 16.22 -1.96 -13.87
CA ASP A 198 15.76 -1.33 -15.12
C ASP A 198 14.35 -1.82 -15.47
N MET A 199 13.49 -0.89 -15.88
CA MET A 199 12.10 -1.17 -16.24
C MET A 199 12.02 -2.18 -17.38
N GLN A 200 12.93 -2.10 -18.35
CA GLN A 200 12.96 -3.03 -19.48
C GLN A 200 13.29 -4.46 -19.03
N GLU A 201 14.20 -4.62 -18.08
CA GLU A 201 14.53 -5.92 -17.49
C GLU A 201 13.33 -6.51 -16.75
N LEU A 202 12.58 -5.69 -16.01
CA LEU A 202 11.39 -6.13 -15.30
C LEU A 202 10.27 -6.58 -16.25
N VAL A 203 10.07 -5.88 -17.37
CA VAL A 203 9.11 -6.32 -18.39
C VAL A 203 9.51 -7.67 -18.97
N GLN A 204 10.80 -7.89 -19.24
CA GLN A 204 11.26 -9.14 -19.87
C GLN A 204 11.26 -10.33 -18.90
N ARG A 205 11.73 -10.12 -17.66
CA ARG A 205 11.98 -11.21 -16.70
C ARG A 205 10.88 -11.39 -15.66
N GLN A 206 10.10 -10.34 -15.41
CA GLN A 206 9.15 -10.27 -14.29
C GLN A 206 7.78 -9.75 -14.74
N TYR A 207 7.43 -9.97 -16.01
CA TYR A 207 6.18 -9.51 -16.61
C TYR A 207 4.95 -9.76 -15.72
N GLY A 208 4.75 -11.00 -15.25
CA GLY A 208 3.57 -11.40 -14.50
C GLY A 208 3.41 -10.62 -13.19
N PRO A 209 4.40 -10.69 -12.29
CA PRO A 209 4.41 -9.91 -11.05
C PRO A 209 4.31 -8.39 -11.29
N LEU A 210 4.98 -7.86 -12.31
CA LEU A 210 4.91 -6.44 -12.68
C LEU A 210 3.49 -6.04 -13.09
N ARG A 211 2.86 -6.81 -13.97
CA ARG A 211 1.49 -6.57 -14.43
C ARG A 211 0.48 -6.62 -13.29
N ARG A 212 0.63 -7.57 -12.36
CA ARG A 212 -0.21 -7.66 -11.16
C ARG A 212 -0.04 -6.45 -10.24
N THR A 213 1.20 -6.01 -10.04
CA THR A 213 1.51 -4.82 -9.24
C THR A 213 0.90 -3.57 -9.86
N TYR A 214 1.07 -3.40 -11.17
CA TYR A 214 0.49 -2.30 -11.91
C TYR A 214 -1.05 -2.31 -11.80
N GLY A 215 -1.68 -3.46 -12.10
CA GLY A 215 -3.14 -3.60 -12.02
C GLY A 215 -3.69 -3.39 -10.61
N PHE A 216 -2.94 -3.74 -9.57
CA PHE A 216 -3.32 -3.46 -8.18
C PHE A 216 -3.41 -1.96 -7.91
N PHE A 217 -2.43 -1.17 -8.37
CA PHE A 217 -2.47 0.28 -8.21
C PHE A 217 -3.49 0.95 -9.13
N GLU A 218 -3.73 0.43 -10.33
CA GLU A 218 -4.84 0.89 -11.18
C GLU A 218 -6.21 0.66 -10.52
N ALA A 219 -6.45 -0.54 -10.01
CA ALA A 219 -7.69 -0.86 -9.31
C ALA A 219 -7.85 0.00 -8.05
N SER A 220 -6.77 0.22 -7.31
CA SER A 220 -6.77 1.09 -6.13
C SER A 220 -7.09 2.54 -6.49
N ALA A 221 -6.48 3.09 -7.54
CA ALA A 221 -6.74 4.45 -8.01
C ALA A 221 -8.20 4.61 -8.46
N TRP A 222 -8.70 3.66 -9.26
CA TRP A 222 -10.07 3.69 -9.79
C TRP A 222 -11.13 3.60 -8.69
N LEU A 223 -10.98 2.65 -7.75
CA LEU A 223 -11.89 2.50 -6.61
C LEU A 223 -11.87 3.72 -5.71
N SER A 224 -10.68 4.23 -5.40
CA SER A 224 -10.54 5.43 -4.58
C SER A 224 -11.15 6.65 -5.23
N GLN A 225 -11.03 6.79 -6.55
CA GLN A 225 -11.71 7.87 -7.26
C GLN A 225 -13.23 7.72 -7.21
N GLN A 226 -13.75 6.52 -7.49
CA GLN A 226 -15.19 6.26 -7.50
C GLN A 226 -15.83 6.58 -6.14
N GLU A 227 -15.22 6.13 -5.06
CA GLU A 227 -15.71 6.40 -3.71
C GLU A 227 -15.48 7.86 -3.29
N ALA A 228 -14.38 8.50 -3.70
CA ALA A 228 -14.17 9.93 -3.44
C ALA A 228 -15.23 10.83 -4.12
N GLU A 229 -15.66 10.46 -5.33
CA GLU A 229 -16.78 11.09 -6.03
C GLU A 229 -18.11 10.81 -5.31
N ARG A 230 -18.33 9.58 -4.85
CA ARG A 230 -19.53 9.18 -4.11
C ARG A 230 -19.67 9.94 -2.78
N PHE A 231 -18.57 10.19 -2.08
CA PHE A 231 -18.53 10.95 -0.83
C PHE A 231 -18.53 12.47 -1.04
N GLY A 232 -18.52 12.95 -2.29
CA GLY A 232 -18.57 14.38 -2.61
C GLY A 232 -17.29 15.15 -2.30
N ILE A 233 -16.15 14.45 -2.17
CA ILE A 233 -14.84 15.05 -1.87
C ILE A 233 -14.18 15.54 -3.16
N LYS A 234 -14.35 14.77 -4.24
CA LYS A 234 -13.94 15.16 -5.60
C LYS A 234 -15.18 15.43 -6.44
N PRO A 235 -15.17 16.47 -7.31
CA PRO A 235 -16.27 16.69 -8.24
C PRO A 235 -16.39 15.49 -9.19
N GLN A 236 -17.61 14.97 -9.37
CA GLN A 236 -17.86 13.92 -10.37
C GLN A 236 -17.29 14.36 -11.72
N ARG A 237 -16.48 13.50 -12.35
CA ARG A 237 -16.12 13.67 -13.76
C ARG A 237 -17.40 13.53 -14.58
N ARG A 238 -18.08 14.64 -14.85
CA ARG A 238 -19.06 14.71 -15.93
C ARG A 238 -18.31 14.34 -17.20
N HIS A 239 -18.59 13.16 -17.74
CA HIS A 239 -18.24 12.83 -19.11
C HIS A 239 -18.88 13.92 -19.98
N VAL A 240 -18.07 14.88 -20.41
CA VAL A 240 -18.44 15.75 -21.53
C VAL A 240 -18.43 14.81 -22.74
N ALA A 241 -19.61 14.29 -23.07
CA ALA A 241 -19.84 13.70 -24.37
C ALA A 241 -19.57 14.82 -25.39
N LEU A 242 -18.41 14.76 -26.03
CA LEU A 242 -18.16 15.53 -27.24
C LEU A 242 -19.12 14.96 -28.29
N LEU A 243 -20.24 15.68 -28.49
CA LEU A 243 -21.11 15.58 -29.66
C LEU A 243 -20.35 16.01 -30.92
#